data_AF-A0A9D0NU07-F1
#
_entry.id   AF-A0A9D0NU07-F1
#
_cell.length_a   1.000
_cell.length_b   1.000
_cell.length_c   1.000
_cell.angle_alpha   90.00
_cell.angle_beta   90.00
_cell.angle_gamma   90.00
#
_symmetry.space_group_name_H-M   'P 1'
#
loop_
_entity.id
_entity.type
_entity.pdbx_description
1 polymer ?
#
loop_
_entity_poly.entity_id
_entity_poly.type
_entity_poly.pdbx_seq_one_letter_code
_entity_poly.pdbx_strand_id
1 'polypeptide(L)' 'MNAKVEKQINGLSVSAKPIYKEGVLPAYWTCAINERIIGKTFSSASEAFSFVRNIKRQRH' A
#
# COMPACT_ATOMS: atom_id res chain seq x y z
N MET A 1 0.63 17.44 5.60
CA MET A 1 1.20 16.73 4.42
C MET A 1 0.42 15.43 4.22
N ASN A 2 -0.40 15.35 3.18
CA ASN A 2 -1.14 14.12 2.85
C ASN A 2 -0.29 13.26 1.91
N ALA A 3 0.67 12.50 2.45
CA ALA A 3 1.55 11.63 1.67
C ALA A 3 0.85 10.33 1.20
N LYS A 4 -0.43 10.40 0.81
CA LYS A 4 -1.14 9.28 0.19
C LYS A 4 -0.64 9.15 -1.24
N VAL A 5 -0.17 7.96 -1.60
CA VAL A 5 0.26 7.63 -2.97
C VAL A 5 -0.76 6.69 -3.57
N GLU A 6 -1.31 7.04 -4.72
CA GLU A 6 -2.32 6.23 -5.42
C GLU A 6 -1.78 5.78 -6.76
N LYS A 7 -2.05 4.52 -7.11
CA LYS A 7 -1.60 3.92 -8.35
C LYS A 7 -2.60 2.86 -8.81
N GLN A 8 -2.93 2.88 -10.10
CA GLN A 8 -3.62 1.76 -10.70
C GLN A 8 -2.64 0.63 -11.02
N ILE A 9 -2.95 -0.58 -10.57
CA ILE A 9 -2.13 -1.78 -10.79
C ILE A 9 -3.06 -2.88 -11.29
N ASN A 10 -2.88 -3.34 -12.52
CA ASN A 10 -3.66 -4.42 -13.13
C ASN A 10 -5.19 -4.17 -13.08
N GLY A 11 -5.64 -2.92 -13.24
CA GLY A 11 -7.05 -2.55 -13.15
C GLY A 11 -7.60 -2.38 -11.73
N LEU A 12 -6.75 -2.49 -10.71
CA LEU A 12 -7.10 -2.24 -9.31
C LEU A 12 -6.59 -0.87 -8.88
N SER A 13 -7.43 -0.10 -8.18
CA SER A 13 -7.03 1.15 -7.54
C SER A 13 -6.31 0.85 -6.24
N VAL A 14 -4.99 1.04 -6.21
CA VAL A 14 -4.17 0.81 -5.02
C VAL A 14 -3.78 2.14 -4.41
N SER A 15 -4.03 2.30 -3.12
CA SER A 15 -3.54 3.45 -2.36
C SER A 15 -2.62 2.99 -1.25
N ALA A 16 -1.50 3.68 -1.08
CA ALA A 16 -0.53 3.47 -0.01
C ALA A 16 -0.49 4.73 0.87
N LYS A 17 -0.57 4.56 2.18
CA LYS A 17 -0.56 5.65 3.15
C LYS A 17 0.53 5.41 4.20
N PRO A 18 1.41 6.40 4.45
CA PRO A 18 2.36 6.33 5.54
C PRO A 18 1.64 6.56 6.87
N ILE A 19 1.98 5.76 7.86
CA ILE A 19 1.54 5.90 9.25
C ILE A 19 2.74 6.35 10.08
N TYR A 20 2.59 7.50 10.72
CA TYR A 20 3.59 8.10 11.60
C TYR A 20 3.15 7.79 13.04
N LYS A 21 4.04 7.20 13.83
CA LYS A 21 3.79 7.00 15.26
C LYS A 21 4.45 8.10 16.06
N GLU A 22 5.76 8.27 15.92
CA GLU A 22 6.52 9.39 16.51
C GLU A 22 7.72 9.70 15.61
N GLY A 23 7.81 10.92 15.07
CA GLY A 23 8.92 11.37 14.21
C GLY A 23 8.52 11.75 12.77
N VAL A 24 9.52 12.16 11.99
CA VAL A 24 9.35 12.67 10.61
C VAL A 24 9.29 11.55 9.57
N LEU A 25 9.76 10.35 9.94
CA LEU A 25 9.73 9.16 9.09
C LEU A 25 8.50 8.31 9.39
N PRO A 26 7.88 7.70 8.36
CA PRO A 26 6.77 6.78 8.57
C PRO A 26 7.25 5.53 9.30
N ALA A 27 6.54 5.15 10.37
CA ALA A 27 6.80 3.91 11.10
C ALA A 27 6.46 2.68 10.25
N TYR A 28 5.40 2.78 9.44
CA TYR A 28 5.02 1.79 8.46
C TYR A 28 4.07 2.40 7.43
N TRP A 29 3.80 1.65 6.38
CA TRP A 29 2.84 1.97 5.33
C TRP A 29 1.69 0.99 5.38
N THR A 30 0.47 1.49 5.18
CA THR A 30 -0.72 0.69 4.95
C THR A 30 -1.09 0.76 3.48
N CYS A 31 -1.78 -0.26 2.98
CA CYS A 31 -2.32 -0.22 1.63
C CYS A 31 -3.81 -0.54 1.61
N ALA A 32 -4.52 0.04 0.64
CA ALA A 32 -5.89 -0.30 0.33
C ALA A 32 -6.02 -0.59 -1.18
N ILE A 33 -6.77 -1.63 -1.52
CA ILE A 33 -7.03 -2.07 -2.89
C ILE A 33 -8.54 -1.92 -3.14
N ASN A 34 -8.94 -1.13 -4.13
CA ASN A 34 -10.33 -0.79 -4.39
C ASN A 34 -11.05 -0.40 -3.09
N GLU A 35 -10.44 0.53 -2.34
CA GLU A 35 -10.94 1.04 -1.06
C GLU A 35 -10.96 0.03 0.12
N ARG A 36 -10.62 -1.25 -0.12
CA ARG A 36 -10.46 -2.24 0.95
C ARG A 36 -9.07 -2.19 1.55
N ILE A 37 -8.99 -1.85 2.83
CA ILE A 37 -7.74 -1.86 3.60
C ILE A 37 -7.22 -3.30 3.72
N ILE A 38 -5.95 -3.48 3.40
CA ILE A 38 -5.26 -4.74 3.61
C ILE A 38 -4.68 -4.72 5.02
N GLY A 39 -4.99 -5.75 5.82
CA GLY A 39 -4.48 -5.93 7.18
C GLY A 39 -2.98 -6.28 7.27
N LYS A 40 -2.18 -5.77 6.33
CA LYS A 40 -0.73 -5.96 6.25
C LYS A 40 -0.06 -4.60 6.26
N THR A 41 1.05 -4.51 6.98
CA THR A 41 1.91 -3.33 7.02
C THR A 41 3.11 -3.52 6.09
N PHE A 42 3.66 -2.42 5.60
CA PHE A 42 4.78 -2.39 4.67
C PHE A 42 5.83 -1.38 5.14
N SER A 43 7.08 -1.58 4.74
CA SER A 43 8.17 -0.65 5.07
C SER A 43 8.18 0.56 4.13
N SER A 44 7.57 0.44 2.94
CA SER A 44 7.49 1.50 1.93
C SER A 44 6.25 1.37 1.03
N ALA A 45 5.90 2.46 0.32
CA ALA A 45 4.86 2.45 -0.70
C ALA A 45 5.16 1.46 -1.85
N SER A 46 6.43 1.39 -2.28
CA SER A 46 6.87 0.49 -3.35
C SER A 46 6.65 -0.98 -3.00
N GLU A 47 6.89 -1.35 -1.74
CA GLU A 47 6.65 -2.70 -1.24
C GLU A 47 5.16 -3.05 -1.27
N ALA A 48 4.28 -2.11 -0.85
CA ALA A 48 2.84 -2.27 -0.95
C ALA A 48 2.38 -2.50 -2.41
N PHE A 49 2.93 -1.74 -3.37
CA PHE A 49 2.62 -1.92 -4.79
C PHE A 49 3.13 -3.26 -5.34
N SER A 50 4.35 -3.66 -4.98
CA SER A 50 4.91 -4.97 -5.36
C SER A 50 4.10 -6.12 -4.81
N PHE A 51 3.59 -6.00 -3.57
CA PHE A 51 2.65 -6.96 -3.00
C PHE A 51 1.43 -7.11 -3.90
N VAL A 52 0.73 -6.02 -4.26
CA VAL A 52 -0.46 -6.10 -5.13
C VAL A 52 -0.17 -6.70 -6.50
N ARG A 53 1.00 -6.40 -7.10
CA ARG A 53 1.42 -7.05 -8.36
C ARG A 53 1.53 -8.57 -8.22
N ASN A 54 1.94 -9.06 -7.05
CA ASN A 54 2.15 -10.48 -6.78
C ASN A 54 0.88 -11.23 -6.32
N ILE A 55 -0.10 -10.57 -5.68
CA ILE A 55 -1.36 -11.24 -5.26
C ILE A 55 -2.07 -11.89 -6.45
N LYS A 56 -1.99 -11.30 -7.65
CA LYS A 56 -2.62 -11.86 -8.86
C LYS A 56 -2.04 -13.22 -9.26
N ARG A 57 -0.80 -13.56 -8.86
CA ARG A 57 -0.18 -14.85 -9.18
C ARG A 57 -0.69 -16.02 -8.34
N GLN A 58 -1.38 -15.79 -7.22
CA GLN A 58 -1.84 -16.87 -6.34
C GLN A 58 -3.29 -17.33 -6.57
N ARG A 59 -3.96 -16.82 -7.61
CA ARG A 59 -5.22 -17.41 -8.11
C ARG A 59 -4.92 -18.09 -9.44
N HIS A 60 -4.40 -19.30 -9.39
CA HIS A 60 -4.37 -20.23 -10.52
C HIS A 60 -4.52 -21.66 -10.02
#